data_AF-Q8IYV9-F1
#
_entry.id   AF-Q8IYV9-F1
#
_cell.length_a   1.000
_cell.length_b   1.000
_cell.length_c   1.000
_cell.angle_alpha   90.00
_cell.angle_beta   90.00
_cell.angle_gamma   90.00
#
_symmetry.space_group_name_H-M   'P 1'
#
loop_
_entity.id
_entity.type
_entity.pdbx_description
1 polymer ?
#
loop_
_entity_poly.entity_id
_entity_poly.type
_entity_poly.pdbx_seq_one_letter_code
_entity_poly.pdbx_strand_id
1 'polypeptide(L)'
;MGPHFTLLCAALAGCLLPAEGCVICDPSVVLALKSLEKDYLPGHLDAKHHKAMMERVENAVKDFQELSLNEDAYMGVVDEATLQKGSWSLLKDLKRITDSDVKGDLFVKELFWMLHLQKETFATYVARFQKEAYCPNKCGVMLQTLIWCKNCKKEVHACRKSYDCGERNVEVPQMEDMILDCELNWHQASEGLTDYSFYRVWGNNTETLVSKGKEATLTKPMVGPEDAGSYRCELGSVNSSPATIINFHVTVLPKMIKEEKPSPNIVTPGEATTESSISLQPLQPEKMLASRLLGLLICGSLALITGLTFAIFRRRKVIDFIKSSLFGLGSGAAEQTQVPKEKATDSRQQ
;
A
#
# COMPACT_ATOMS: atom_id res chain seq x y z
N MET A 1 -16.86 20.05 56.07
CA MET A 1 -17.36 20.50 54.76
C MET A 1 -17.13 19.36 53.77
N GLY A 2 -18.20 18.87 53.14
CA GLY A 2 -18.42 17.44 52.84
C GLY A 2 -17.63 16.80 51.69
N PRO A 3 -17.51 15.46 51.68
CA PRO A 3 -16.78 14.70 50.66
C PRO A 3 -17.66 14.50 49.42
N HIS A 4 -17.79 15.52 48.58
CA HIS A 4 -18.40 15.38 47.25
C HIS A 4 -17.39 15.15 46.12
N PHE A 5 -16.11 14.93 46.44
CA PHE A 5 -15.04 14.78 45.45
C PHE A 5 -14.73 13.33 45.02
N THR A 6 -15.30 12.32 45.67
CA THR A 6 -15.01 10.91 45.35
C THR A 6 -15.78 10.36 44.14
N LEU A 7 -16.78 11.08 43.64
CA LEU A 7 -17.59 10.65 42.47
C LEU A 7 -17.04 11.11 41.11
N LEU A 8 -16.10 12.07 41.07
CA LEU A 8 -15.49 12.50 39.81
C LEU A 8 -14.33 11.60 39.34
N CYS A 9 -13.70 10.83 40.23
CA CYS A 9 -12.57 9.97 39.85
C CYS A 9 -12.99 8.59 39.29
N ALA A 10 -14.23 8.14 39.52
CA ALA A 10 -14.72 6.88 38.97
C ALA A 10 -15.12 6.96 37.48
N ALA A 11 -15.40 8.17 36.97
CA ALA A 11 -15.74 8.38 35.56
C ALA A 11 -14.52 8.41 34.63
N LEU A 12 -13.30 8.55 35.16
CA LEU A 12 -12.07 8.60 34.36
C LEU A 12 -11.38 7.24 34.17
N ALA A 13 -11.86 6.19 34.83
CA ALA A 13 -11.34 4.82 34.65
C ALA A 13 -12.03 4.05 33.50
N GLY A 14 -13.08 4.61 32.88
CA GLY A 14 -13.86 3.98 31.80
C GLY A 14 -13.48 4.40 30.37
N CYS A 15 -12.43 5.21 30.19
CA CYS A 15 -12.06 5.76 28.88
C CYS A 15 -10.67 5.34 28.36
N LEU A 16 -10.06 4.30 28.94
CA LEU A 16 -8.93 3.63 28.31
C LEU A 16 -9.48 2.44 27.52
N LEU A 17 -10.07 2.73 26.35
CA LEU A 17 -10.32 1.67 25.36
C LEU A 17 -8.94 1.06 25.03
N PRO A 18 -8.72 -0.23 25.33
CA PRO A 18 -7.47 -0.89 25.01
C PRO A 18 -7.25 -0.76 23.51
N ALA A 19 -6.04 -0.35 23.15
CA ALA A 19 -5.64 -0.16 21.77
C ALA A 19 -5.84 -1.48 21.00
N GLU A 20 -6.72 -1.48 20.01
CA GLU A 20 -7.17 -2.65 19.28
C GLU A 20 -6.32 -2.85 18.01
N GLY A 21 -5.91 -4.09 17.71
CA GLY A 21 -5.14 -4.43 16.51
C GLY A 21 -5.96 -4.28 15.23
N CYS A 22 -5.39 -3.90 14.08
CA CYS A 22 -6.23 -3.64 12.89
C CYS A 22 -7.20 -4.80 12.55
N VAL A 23 -6.73 -6.05 12.60
CA VAL A 23 -7.56 -7.22 12.26
C VAL A 23 -8.68 -7.50 13.26
N ILE A 24 -8.58 -7.04 14.52
CA ILE A 24 -9.67 -7.19 15.49
C ILE A 24 -10.85 -6.27 15.17
N CYS A 25 -10.63 -5.25 14.33
CA CYS A 25 -11.67 -4.37 13.83
C CYS A 25 -12.63 -5.06 12.86
N ASP A 26 -12.28 -6.26 12.37
CA ASP A 26 -13.20 -7.10 11.62
C ASP A 26 -14.06 -7.95 12.57
N PRO A 27 -15.40 -7.77 12.59
CA PRO A 27 -16.28 -8.55 13.43
C PRO A 27 -16.14 -10.07 13.26
N SER A 28 -15.75 -10.53 12.07
CA SER A 28 -15.55 -11.95 11.76
C SER A 28 -14.39 -12.55 12.57
N VAL A 29 -13.33 -11.77 12.79
CA VAL A 29 -12.17 -12.17 13.61
C VAL A 29 -12.60 -12.31 15.08
N VAL A 30 -13.34 -11.33 15.60
CA VAL A 30 -13.87 -11.38 16.98
C VAL A 30 -14.79 -12.58 17.18
N LEU A 31 -15.64 -12.89 16.21
CA LEU A 31 -16.53 -14.07 16.26
C LEU A 31 -15.73 -15.37 16.24
N ALA A 32 -14.68 -15.46 15.41
CA ALA A 32 -13.84 -16.64 15.35
C ALA A 32 -13.06 -16.87 16.65
N LEU A 33 -12.57 -15.81 17.31
CA LEU A 33 -11.93 -15.93 18.62
C LEU A 33 -12.91 -16.38 19.72
N LYS A 34 -14.16 -15.89 19.68
CA LYS A 34 -15.22 -16.36 20.58
C LYS A 34 -15.58 -17.84 20.35
N SER A 35 -15.61 -18.28 19.10
CA SER A 35 -15.84 -19.69 18.77
C SER A 35 -14.65 -20.57 19.16
N LEU A 36 -13.43 -20.09 18.99
CA LEU A 36 -12.22 -20.76 19.49
C LEU A 36 -12.33 -21.03 20.99
N GLU A 37 -12.69 -20.02 21.78
CA GLU A 37 -12.86 -20.14 23.24
C GLU A 37 -13.99 -21.10 23.63
N LYS A 38 -15.17 -20.96 23.03
CA LYS A 38 -16.37 -21.66 23.47
C LYS A 38 -16.52 -23.07 22.91
N ASP A 39 -16.12 -23.27 21.66
CA ASP A 39 -16.42 -24.48 20.90
C ASP A 39 -15.19 -25.38 20.76
N TYR A 40 -14.00 -24.78 20.61
CA TYR A 40 -12.77 -25.53 20.33
C TYR A 40 -11.97 -25.87 21.60
N LEU A 41 -11.67 -24.88 22.46
CA LEU A 41 -10.84 -25.09 23.66
C LEU A 41 -11.32 -26.22 24.58
N PRO A 42 -12.62 -26.42 24.85
CA PRO A 42 -13.09 -27.49 25.75
C PRO A 42 -12.67 -28.91 25.34
N GLY A 43 -12.49 -29.16 24.04
CA GLY A 43 -12.08 -30.47 23.52
C GLY A 43 -10.58 -30.62 23.25
N HIS A 44 -9.80 -29.53 23.36
CA HIS A 44 -8.43 -29.47 22.81
C HIS A 44 -7.39 -28.95 23.80
N LEU A 45 -7.80 -28.36 24.92
CA LEU A 45 -6.90 -27.85 25.96
C LEU A 45 -7.50 -28.07 27.36
N ASP A 46 -6.67 -28.34 28.35
CA ASP A 46 -7.10 -28.47 29.75
C ASP A 46 -7.79 -27.19 30.24
N ALA A 47 -8.94 -27.33 30.91
CA ALA A 47 -9.78 -26.21 31.38
C ALA A 47 -9.03 -25.18 32.25
N LYS A 48 -8.04 -25.63 33.03
CA LYS A 48 -7.19 -24.75 33.87
C LYS A 48 -6.37 -23.74 33.06
N HIS A 49 -6.16 -23.98 31.75
CA HIS A 49 -5.39 -23.10 30.87
C HIS A 49 -6.26 -22.19 29.99
N HIS A 50 -7.58 -22.40 29.88
CA HIS A 50 -8.43 -21.71 28.90
C HIS A 50 -8.37 -20.18 29.01
N LYS A 51 -8.57 -19.63 30.22
CA LYS A 51 -8.57 -18.18 30.43
C LYS A 51 -7.22 -17.55 30.09
N ALA A 52 -6.13 -18.12 30.59
CA ALA A 52 -4.78 -17.63 30.33
C ALA A 52 -4.40 -17.77 28.85
N MET A 53 -4.87 -18.82 28.18
CA MET A 53 -4.68 -19.02 26.75
C MET A 53 -5.37 -17.92 25.95
N MET A 54 -6.65 -17.65 26.21
CA MET A 54 -7.40 -16.62 25.48
C MET A 54 -6.88 -15.22 25.73
N GLU A 55 -6.48 -14.89 26.96
CA GLU A 55 -5.85 -13.60 27.26
C GLU A 55 -4.58 -13.39 26.43
N ARG A 56 -3.75 -14.43 26.29
CA ARG A 56 -2.55 -14.39 25.43
C ARG A 56 -2.89 -14.30 23.95
N VAL A 57 -3.94 -14.98 23.48
CA VAL A 57 -4.39 -14.91 22.08
C VAL A 57 -4.92 -13.52 21.75
N GLU A 58 -5.79 -12.96 22.59
CA GLU A 58 -6.31 -11.60 22.41
C GLU A 58 -5.19 -10.56 22.39
N ASN A 59 -4.23 -10.67 23.31
CA ASN A 59 -3.07 -9.78 23.32
C ASN A 59 -2.23 -9.93 22.06
N ALA A 60 -2.00 -11.16 21.58
CA ALA A 60 -1.26 -11.41 20.35
C ALA A 60 -1.98 -10.88 19.10
N VAL A 61 -3.31 -10.90 19.06
CA VAL A 61 -4.11 -10.33 17.95
C VAL A 61 -4.16 -8.80 18.05
N LYS A 62 -4.26 -8.23 19.25
CA LYS A 62 -4.18 -6.77 19.47
C LYS A 62 -2.82 -6.19 19.07
N ASP A 63 -1.76 -6.95 19.29
CA ASP A 63 -0.39 -6.63 18.89
C ASP A 63 -0.19 -6.52 17.36
N PHE A 64 -1.20 -6.83 16.55
CA PHE A 64 -1.18 -6.55 15.10
C PHE A 64 -1.21 -5.04 14.78
N GLN A 65 -1.50 -4.15 15.75
CA GLN A 65 -1.27 -2.71 15.57
C GLN A 65 0.21 -2.33 15.69
N GLU A 66 1.01 -3.07 16.46
CA GLU A 66 2.41 -2.72 16.71
C GLU A 66 3.28 -3.39 15.66
N LEU A 67 3.20 -2.84 14.45
CA LEU A 67 4.00 -3.30 13.33
C LEU A 67 5.31 -2.55 13.33
N SER A 68 6.43 -3.28 13.53
CA SER A 68 7.78 -2.78 13.34
C SER A 68 8.13 -2.64 11.85
N LEU A 69 7.30 -1.92 11.12
CA LEU A 69 7.71 -1.32 9.85
C LEU A 69 8.63 -0.16 10.24
N ASN A 70 9.78 -0.01 9.55
CA ASN A 70 10.80 1.01 9.81
C ASN A 70 10.19 2.27 10.44
N GLU A 71 10.67 2.70 11.60
CA GLU A 71 9.97 3.49 12.65
C GLU A 71 9.20 4.73 12.18
N ASP A 72 9.46 5.24 10.97
CA ASP A 72 8.76 6.37 10.36
C ASP A 72 7.58 5.99 9.44
N ALA A 73 7.33 4.70 9.20
CA ALA A 73 6.46 4.25 8.12
C ALA A 73 5.02 3.91 8.55
N TYR A 74 4.82 3.32 9.74
CA TYR A 74 3.49 2.80 10.08
C TYR A 74 2.55 3.87 10.65
N MET A 75 1.59 4.29 9.83
CA MET A 75 0.61 5.33 10.15
C MET A 75 -0.55 4.89 11.06
N GLY A 76 -0.64 3.63 11.52
CA GLY A 76 -1.73 3.18 12.38
C GLY A 76 -3.11 3.07 11.69
N VAL A 77 -3.13 3.09 10.36
CA VAL A 77 -4.35 3.10 9.53
C VAL A 77 -4.26 2.10 8.39
N VAL A 78 -5.41 1.59 7.96
CA VAL A 78 -5.59 0.72 6.78
C VAL A 78 -6.89 1.07 6.05
N ASP A 79 -6.99 0.74 4.76
CA ASP A 79 -8.28 0.73 4.06
C ASP A 79 -9.06 -0.57 4.34
N GLU A 80 -10.34 -0.60 3.94
CA GLU A 80 -11.20 -1.78 4.11
C GLU A 80 -10.63 -3.01 3.39
N ALA A 81 -10.09 -2.83 2.18
CA ALA A 81 -9.55 -3.93 1.39
C ALA A 81 -8.36 -4.62 2.08
N THR A 82 -7.47 -3.83 2.69
CA THR A 82 -6.30 -4.34 3.44
C THR A 82 -6.74 -5.03 4.73
N LEU A 83 -7.72 -4.45 5.45
CA LEU A 83 -8.32 -5.10 6.63
C LEU A 83 -8.88 -6.47 6.26
N GLN A 84 -9.79 -6.53 5.29
CA GLN A 84 -10.47 -7.76 4.86
C GLN A 84 -9.47 -8.82 4.40
N LYS A 85 -8.41 -8.41 3.67
CA LYS A 85 -7.36 -9.33 3.24
C LYS A 85 -6.58 -9.92 4.43
N GLY A 86 -6.25 -9.09 5.42
CA GLY A 86 -5.61 -9.52 6.66
C GLY A 86 -6.49 -10.47 7.48
N SER A 87 -7.75 -10.09 7.69
CA SER A 87 -8.75 -10.89 8.40
C SER A 87 -8.97 -12.25 7.73
N TRP A 88 -9.17 -12.28 6.42
CA TRP A 88 -9.37 -13.52 5.68
C TRP A 88 -8.16 -14.45 5.77
N SER A 89 -6.94 -13.91 5.66
CA SER A 89 -5.70 -14.67 5.80
C SER A 89 -5.60 -15.31 7.19
N LEU A 90 -5.85 -14.53 8.24
CA LEU A 90 -5.83 -14.99 9.63
C LEU A 90 -6.88 -16.08 9.86
N LEU A 91 -8.13 -15.84 9.44
CA LEU A 91 -9.25 -16.76 9.63
C LEU A 91 -9.02 -18.09 8.90
N LYS A 92 -8.44 -18.06 7.70
CA LYS A 92 -8.09 -19.26 6.94
C LYS A 92 -7.08 -20.13 7.69
N ASP A 93 -6.03 -19.53 8.24
CA ASP A 93 -5.01 -20.27 8.98
C ASP A 93 -5.47 -20.70 10.37
N LEU A 94 -6.31 -19.91 11.03
CA LEU A 94 -6.99 -20.33 12.26
C LEU A 94 -7.87 -21.55 12.01
N LYS A 95 -8.68 -21.51 10.93
CA LYS A 95 -9.51 -22.64 10.52
C LYS A 95 -8.68 -23.88 10.24
N ARG A 96 -7.51 -23.73 9.59
CA ARG A 96 -6.59 -24.84 9.32
C ARG A 96 -6.11 -25.52 10.61
N ILE A 97 -5.88 -24.77 11.68
CA ILE A 97 -5.52 -25.31 13.01
C ILE A 97 -6.73 -26.00 13.65
N THR A 98 -7.91 -25.39 13.59
CA THR A 98 -9.09 -26.03 14.19
C THR A 98 -9.48 -27.31 13.45
N ASP A 99 -9.36 -27.33 12.13
CA ASP A 99 -9.65 -28.49 11.29
C ASP A 99 -8.63 -29.65 11.47
N SER A 100 -7.43 -29.38 11.99
CA SER A 100 -6.41 -30.41 12.21
C SER A 100 -6.62 -31.22 13.50
N ASP A 101 -7.61 -30.86 14.33
CA ASP A 101 -7.92 -31.50 15.62
C ASP A 101 -6.70 -31.59 16.57
N VAL A 102 -5.74 -30.67 16.43
CA VAL A 102 -4.50 -30.66 17.23
C VAL A 102 -4.80 -30.27 18.69
N LYS A 103 -4.14 -30.93 19.66
CA LYS A 103 -4.47 -30.81 21.10
C LYS A 103 -3.26 -30.49 21.97
N GLY A 104 -3.53 -30.02 23.19
CA GLY A 104 -2.55 -29.82 24.24
C GLY A 104 -1.45 -28.83 23.87
N ASP A 105 -0.21 -29.12 24.27
CA ASP A 105 0.93 -28.22 24.05
C ASP A 105 1.24 -27.98 22.56
N LEU A 106 0.93 -28.95 21.69
CA LEU A 106 1.15 -28.80 20.26
C LEU A 106 0.20 -27.75 19.67
N PHE A 107 -1.07 -27.77 20.06
CA PHE A 107 -2.06 -26.75 19.68
C PHE A 107 -1.58 -25.35 20.08
N VAL A 108 -1.12 -25.18 21.32
CA VAL A 108 -0.63 -23.89 21.82
C VAL A 108 0.55 -23.40 20.97
N LYS A 109 1.53 -24.27 20.68
CA LYS A 109 2.69 -23.92 19.86
C LYS A 109 2.30 -23.54 18.44
N GLU A 110 1.44 -24.33 17.80
CA GLU A 110 0.99 -24.07 16.42
C GLU A 110 0.18 -22.77 16.33
N LEU A 111 -0.70 -22.50 17.30
CA LEU A 111 -1.51 -21.28 17.31
C LEU A 111 -0.63 -20.03 17.42
N PHE A 112 0.28 -19.96 18.39
CA PHE A 112 1.14 -18.79 18.55
C PHE A 112 2.15 -18.64 17.41
N TRP A 113 2.61 -19.76 16.84
CA TRP A 113 3.42 -19.72 15.62
C TRP A 113 2.66 -19.14 14.43
N MET A 114 1.40 -19.56 14.25
CA MET A 114 0.51 -19.04 13.22
C MET A 114 0.23 -17.55 13.42
N LEU A 115 -0.09 -17.11 14.64
CA LEU A 115 -0.34 -15.70 14.95
C LEU A 115 0.89 -14.84 14.64
N HIS A 116 2.08 -15.31 14.97
CA HIS A 116 3.34 -14.63 14.62
C HIS A 116 3.51 -14.48 13.10
N LEU A 117 3.32 -15.57 12.34
CA LEU A 117 3.44 -15.54 10.87
C LEU A 117 2.37 -14.65 10.22
N GLN A 118 1.14 -14.65 10.75
CA GLN A 118 0.07 -13.79 10.29
C GLN A 118 0.34 -12.32 10.60
N LYS A 119 1.00 -12.00 11.72
CA LYS A 119 1.46 -10.64 12.02
C LYS A 119 2.47 -10.16 10.97
N GLU A 120 3.46 -10.98 10.61
CA GLU A 120 4.44 -10.66 9.55
C GLU A 120 3.77 -10.49 8.16
N THR A 121 2.82 -11.37 7.86
CA THR A 121 2.04 -11.31 6.61
C THR A 121 1.21 -10.04 6.54
N PHE A 122 0.54 -9.69 7.63
CA PHE A 122 -0.25 -8.48 7.74
C PHE A 122 0.63 -7.22 7.63
N ALA A 123 1.81 -7.22 8.25
CA ALA A 123 2.80 -6.15 8.08
C ALA A 123 3.16 -5.90 6.61
N THR A 124 3.29 -6.98 5.83
CA THR A 124 3.54 -6.89 4.38
C THR A 124 2.37 -6.26 3.61
N TYR A 125 1.13 -6.61 3.97
CA TYR A 125 -0.06 -6.02 3.35
C TYR A 125 -0.19 -4.53 3.68
N VAL A 126 0.03 -4.17 4.94
CA VAL A 126 0.04 -2.78 5.40
C VAL A 126 1.14 -1.96 4.72
N ALA A 127 2.36 -2.49 4.62
CA ALA A 127 3.45 -1.80 3.95
C ALA A 127 3.14 -1.55 2.47
N ARG A 128 2.49 -2.51 1.81
CA ARG A 128 2.02 -2.34 0.42
C ARG A 128 0.92 -1.28 0.33
N PHE A 129 -0.06 -1.30 1.22
CA PHE A 129 -1.10 -0.28 1.31
C PHE A 129 -0.50 1.12 1.45
N GLN A 130 0.41 1.32 2.41
CA GLN A 130 1.06 2.61 2.64
C GLN A 130 1.85 3.12 1.44
N LYS A 131 2.43 2.21 0.65
CA LYS A 131 3.21 2.57 -0.53
C LYS A 131 2.37 2.83 -1.78
N GLU A 132 1.29 2.07 -1.97
CA GLU A 132 0.56 2.02 -3.24
C GLU A 132 -0.84 2.65 -3.18
N ALA A 133 -1.51 2.58 -2.04
CA ALA A 133 -2.95 2.87 -1.90
C ALA A 133 -3.27 3.96 -0.86
N TYR A 134 -2.38 4.25 0.08
CA TYR A 134 -2.55 5.37 1.01
C TYR A 134 -2.21 6.69 0.32
N CYS A 135 -3.20 7.57 0.17
CA CYS A 135 -3.05 8.89 -0.47
C CYS A 135 -2.23 8.86 -1.78
N PRO A 136 -2.66 8.10 -2.81
CA PRO A 136 -1.96 7.95 -4.08
C PRO A 136 -1.93 9.24 -4.92
N ASN A 137 -2.76 10.23 -4.57
CA ASN A 137 -2.83 11.49 -5.29
C ASN A 137 -1.52 12.30 -5.15
N LYS A 138 -0.96 12.72 -6.28
CA LYS A 138 0.24 13.57 -6.35
C LYS A 138 -0.08 15.07 -6.20
N CYS A 139 -1.34 15.43 -6.45
CA CYS A 139 -1.91 16.77 -6.39
C CYS A 139 -3.40 16.64 -5.99
N GLY A 140 -4.07 17.76 -5.79
CA GLY A 140 -5.46 17.81 -5.35
C GLY A 140 -5.68 17.38 -3.90
N VAL A 141 -6.95 17.14 -3.58
CA VAL A 141 -7.40 16.59 -2.31
C VAL A 141 -8.23 15.34 -2.60
N MET A 142 -7.69 14.18 -2.25
CA MET A 142 -8.41 12.91 -2.30
C MET A 142 -9.06 12.64 -0.94
N LEU A 143 -10.33 12.22 -0.94
CA LEU A 143 -11.02 11.74 0.26
C LEU A 143 -11.02 10.21 0.25
N GLN A 144 -10.49 9.59 1.30
CA GLN A 144 -10.35 8.15 1.41
C GLN A 144 -10.85 7.69 2.78
N THR A 145 -11.81 6.77 2.85
CA THR A 145 -12.19 6.14 4.11
C THR A 145 -11.08 5.23 4.60
N LEU A 146 -10.60 5.50 5.82
CA LEU A 146 -9.58 4.71 6.50
C LEU A 146 -10.11 4.20 7.83
N ILE A 147 -9.53 3.10 8.28
CA ILE A 147 -9.81 2.46 9.57
C ILE A 147 -8.61 2.73 10.47
N TRP A 148 -8.86 3.44 11.56
CA TRP A 148 -7.87 3.67 12.61
C TRP A 148 -7.76 2.43 13.47
N CYS A 149 -6.61 1.75 13.40
CA CYS A 149 -6.48 0.44 14.03
C CYS A 149 -6.70 0.52 15.54
N LYS A 150 -6.09 1.52 16.20
CA LYS A 150 -6.14 1.73 17.66
C LYS A 150 -7.56 1.68 18.27
N ASN A 151 -8.58 2.11 17.55
CA ASN A 151 -9.96 2.24 18.06
C ASN A 151 -11.04 1.73 17.09
N CYS A 152 -10.64 1.07 16.01
CA CYS A 152 -11.51 0.54 14.97
C CYS A 152 -12.51 1.55 14.36
N LYS A 153 -12.22 2.85 14.44
CA LYS A 153 -13.09 3.89 13.84
C LYS A 153 -12.81 4.01 12.35
N LYS A 154 -13.88 4.02 11.56
CA LYS A 154 -13.85 4.38 10.15
C LYS A 154 -14.05 5.88 10.02
N GLU A 155 -13.09 6.56 9.40
CA GLU A 155 -13.13 8.00 9.21
C GLU A 155 -12.67 8.36 7.80
N VAL A 156 -13.27 9.40 7.23
CA VAL A 156 -12.86 9.92 5.92
C VAL A 156 -11.61 10.78 6.11
N HIS A 157 -10.48 10.29 5.62
CA HIS A 157 -9.21 11.00 5.62
C HIS A 157 -9.07 11.86 4.37
N ALA A 158 -8.63 13.10 4.54
CA ALA A 158 -8.38 14.03 3.44
C ALA A 158 -6.87 14.09 3.10
N CYS A 159 -6.50 13.44 2.00
CA CYS A 159 -5.17 13.41 1.43
C CYS A 159 -4.84 14.73 0.69
N ARG A 160 -4.44 15.74 1.45
CA ARG A 160 -4.19 17.10 0.93
C ARG A 160 -2.82 17.23 0.28
N LYS A 161 -2.80 17.73 -0.94
CA LYS A 161 -1.60 18.14 -1.71
C LYS A 161 -1.87 19.53 -2.32
N SER A 162 -1.04 19.97 -3.27
CA SER A 162 -1.32 21.18 -4.06
C SER A 162 -2.63 21.05 -4.82
N TYR A 163 -3.58 21.98 -4.67
CA TYR A 163 -4.85 21.98 -5.42
C TYR A 163 -4.63 22.02 -6.94
N ASP A 164 -3.61 22.77 -7.37
CA ASP A 164 -3.21 22.86 -8.76
C ASP A 164 -2.45 21.58 -9.16
N CYS A 165 -3.06 20.81 -10.06
CA CYS A 165 -2.52 19.61 -10.66
C CYS A 165 -1.66 19.87 -11.92
N GLY A 166 -1.30 21.13 -12.13
CA GLY A 166 -0.47 21.62 -13.19
C GLY A 166 -1.25 22.06 -14.41
N GLU A 167 -0.49 22.56 -15.39
CA GLU A 167 -1.00 23.01 -16.66
C GLU A 167 -0.87 21.89 -17.73
N ARG A 168 -1.76 21.89 -18.71
CA ARG A 168 -1.77 20.98 -19.86
C ARG A 168 -1.77 21.80 -21.14
N ASN A 169 -0.78 21.62 -21.99
CA ASN A 169 -0.77 22.22 -23.32
C ASN A 169 -1.49 21.28 -24.29
N VAL A 170 -2.50 21.79 -25.00
CA VAL A 170 -3.32 21.02 -25.94
C VAL A 170 -3.27 21.70 -27.30
N GLU A 171 -2.61 21.04 -28.26
CA GLU A 171 -2.60 21.47 -29.65
C GLU A 171 -3.70 20.76 -30.41
N VAL A 172 -4.60 21.51 -31.06
CA VAL A 172 -5.73 20.93 -31.80
C VAL A 172 -5.77 21.52 -33.20
N PRO A 173 -5.74 20.71 -34.27
CA PRO A 173 -5.95 21.21 -35.63
C PRO A 173 -7.33 21.82 -35.82
N GLN A 174 -7.40 22.87 -36.63
CA GLN A 174 -8.67 23.48 -37.01
C GLN A 174 -9.59 22.45 -37.68
N MET A 175 -10.89 22.51 -37.37
CA MET A 175 -11.93 21.55 -37.78
C MET A 175 -11.89 20.18 -37.10
N GLU A 176 -10.94 19.92 -36.19
CA GLU A 176 -10.95 18.73 -35.34
C GLU A 176 -11.67 19.00 -34.01
N ASP A 177 -11.87 17.95 -33.22
CA ASP A 177 -12.54 18.04 -31.94
C ASP A 177 -11.51 18.29 -30.82
N MET A 178 -11.69 19.37 -30.06
CA MET A 178 -10.89 19.61 -28.85
C MET A 178 -11.47 18.78 -27.71
N ILE A 179 -10.60 18.01 -27.04
CA ILE A 179 -10.93 17.23 -25.85
C ILE A 179 -10.01 17.67 -24.71
N LEU A 180 -10.60 18.22 -23.65
CA LEU A 180 -9.88 18.54 -22.41
C LEU A 180 -10.23 17.50 -21.37
N ASP A 181 -9.23 16.70 -20.96
CA ASP A 181 -9.41 15.62 -19.99
C ASP A 181 -8.93 16.04 -18.60
N CYS A 182 -9.87 16.04 -17.65
CA CYS A 182 -9.63 16.39 -16.27
C CYS A 182 -9.53 15.18 -15.34
N GLU A 183 -9.76 13.96 -15.84
CA GLU A 183 -9.73 12.75 -15.03
C GLU A 183 -8.30 12.45 -14.55
N LEU A 184 -8.15 12.15 -13.26
CA LEU A 184 -6.93 11.60 -12.69
C LEU A 184 -7.20 10.19 -12.17
N ASN A 185 -6.19 9.34 -12.21
CA ASN A 185 -6.29 7.92 -11.82
C ASN A 185 -6.92 7.65 -10.44
N TRP A 186 -6.86 8.62 -9.53
CA TRP A 186 -7.38 8.49 -8.17
C TRP A 186 -8.81 9.04 -8.00
N HIS A 187 -9.39 9.73 -8.99
CA HIS A 187 -10.74 10.29 -8.91
C HIS A 187 -11.78 9.20 -8.66
N GLN A 188 -11.70 8.08 -9.39
CA GLN A 188 -12.62 6.94 -9.22
C GLN A 188 -12.57 6.32 -7.82
N ALA A 189 -11.44 6.46 -7.12
CA ALA A 189 -11.24 5.94 -5.77
C ALA A 189 -11.54 6.99 -4.67
N SER A 190 -11.69 8.26 -5.05
CA SER A 190 -12.00 9.33 -4.09
C SER A 190 -13.47 9.35 -3.76
N GLU A 191 -13.77 9.51 -2.47
CA GLU A 191 -15.13 9.66 -2.00
C GLU A 191 -15.60 11.13 -2.06
N GLY A 192 -16.91 11.34 -1.99
CA GLY A 192 -17.48 12.68 -1.86
C GLY A 192 -17.19 13.62 -3.04
N LEU A 193 -17.00 13.10 -4.24
CA LEU A 193 -16.86 13.90 -5.46
C LEU A 193 -18.22 14.39 -5.95
N THR A 194 -18.25 15.59 -6.55
CA THR A 194 -19.46 16.18 -7.13
C THR A 194 -19.38 16.21 -8.65
N ASP A 195 -19.35 17.39 -9.27
CA ASP A 195 -19.32 17.57 -10.71
C ASP A 195 -17.97 18.15 -11.14
N TYR A 196 -17.55 17.80 -12.34
CA TYR A 196 -16.53 18.54 -13.07
C TYR A 196 -17.17 19.81 -13.64
N SER A 197 -16.52 20.95 -13.41
CA SER A 197 -16.91 22.25 -13.95
C SER A 197 -15.77 22.76 -14.82
N PHE A 198 -16.04 23.03 -16.09
CA PHE A 198 -15.07 23.59 -17.02
C PHE A 198 -15.37 25.07 -17.26
N TYR A 199 -14.33 25.88 -17.14
CA TYR A 199 -14.38 27.32 -17.31
C TYR A 199 -13.49 27.74 -18.48
N ARG A 200 -13.95 28.69 -19.29
CA ARG A 200 -13.10 29.46 -20.20
C ARG A 200 -12.54 30.63 -19.41
N VAL A 201 -11.22 30.77 -19.40
CA VAL A 201 -10.49 31.83 -18.68
C VAL A 201 -10.11 32.92 -19.65
N TRP A 202 -10.56 34.15 -19.39
CA TRP A 202 -10.31 35.31 -20.24
C TRP A 202 -9.16 36.15 -19.69
N GLY A 203 -8.43 36.85 -20.57
CA GLY A 203 -7.28 37.69 -20.19
C GLY A 203 -7.61 38.91 -19.31
N ASN A 204 -8.89 39.14 -19.02
CA ASN A 204 -9.38 40.22 -18.14
C ASN A 204 -9.65 39.73 -16.69
N ASN A 205 -9.10 38.58 -16.29
CA ASN A 205 -9.32 37.93 -14.99
C ASN A 205 -10.79 37.56 -14.71
N THR A 206 -11.58 37.34 -15.76
CA THR A 206 -12.92 36.74 -15.63
C THR A 206 -12.93 35.35 -16.22
N GLU A 207 -13.87 34.53 -15.78
CA GLU A 207 -14.08 33.19 -16.32
C GLU A 207 -15.56 32.94 -16.58
N THR A 208 -15.84 32.05 -17.53
CA THR A 208 -17.21 31.68 -17.90
C THR A 208 -17.35 30.17 -17.84
N LEU A 209 -18.35 29.69 -17.09
CA LEU A 209 -18.68 28.27 -17.04
C LEU A 209 -19.14 27.80 -18.43
N VAL A 210 -18.45 26.82 -18.99
CA VAL A 210 -18.71 26.23 -20.32
C VAL A 210 -19.53 24.95 -20.18
N SER A 211 -19.18 24.11 -19.21
CA SER A 211 -19.90 22.87 -18.90
C SER A 211 -19.81 22.53 -17.42
N LYS A 212 -20.82 21.80 -16.93
CA LYS A 212 -20.83 21.21 -15.60
C LYS A 212 -21.57 19.87 -15.62
N GLY A 213 -20.95 18.82 -15.09
CA GLY A 213 -21.57 17.49 -15.04
C GLY A 213 -20.67 16.41 -14.46
N LYS A 214 -21.08 15.16 -14.58
CA LYS A 214 -20.29 13.99 -14.17
C LYS A 214 -19.20 13.58 -15.17
N GLU A 215 -19.28 14.11 -16.38
CA GLU A 215 -18.30 13.86 -17.44
C GLU A 215 -16.98 14.55 -17.09
N ALA A 216 -15.90 13.76 -17.02
CA ALA A 216 -14.57 14.25 -16.69
C ALA A 216 -13.87 14.98 -17.85
N THR A 217 -14.54 15.07 -19.00
CA THR A 217 -14.00 15.67 -20.22
C THR A 217 -14.90 16.81 -20.73
N LEU A 218 -14.27 17.80 -21.36
CA LEU A 218 -14.95 18.79 -22.18
C LEU A 218 -14.60 18.53 -23.65
N THR A 219 -15.61 18.24 -24.46
CA THR A 219 -15.46 18.09 -25.91
C THR A 219 -16.08 19.26 -26.64
N LYS A 220 -15.31 19.93 -27.50
CA LYS A 220 -15.76 20.99 -28.39
C LYS A 220 -15.50 20.56 -29.83
N PRO A 221 -16.55 20.23 -30.60
CA PRO A 221 -16.37 19.75 -31.96
C PRO A 221 -16.00 20.87 -32.92
N MET A 222 -15.24 20.52 -33.97
CA MET A 222 -14.85 21.42 -35.07
C MET A 222 -14.29 22.77 -34.61
N VAL A 223 -13.15 22.76 -33.91
CA VAL A 223 -12.58 23.99 -33.33
C VAL A 223 -12.11 25.00 -34.36
N GLY A 224 -12.32 26.27 -34.05
CA GLY A 224 -11.80 27.42 -34.78
C GLY A 224 -10.74 28.21 -33.98
N PRO A 225 -10.06 29.19 -34.59
CA PRO A 225 -9.08 30.04 -33.90
C PRO A 225 -9.62 30.73 -32.62
N GLU A 226 -10.93 30.98 -32.55
CA GLU A 226 -11.62 31.55 -31.38
C GLU A 226 -11.69 30.61 -30.17
N ASP A 227 -11.58 29.31 -30.39
CA ASP A 227 -11.55 28.30 -29.33
C ASP A 227 -10.17 28.21 -28.66
N ALA A 228 -9.13 28.80 -29.25
CA ALA A 228 -7.81 28.90 -28.62
C ALA A 228 -7.84 29.77 -27.36
N GLY A 229 -7.05 29.41 -26.36
CA GLY A 229 -6.90 30.17 -25.11
C GLY A 229 -6.80 29.30 -23.88
N SER A 230 -7.08 29.89 -22.72
CA SER A 230 -6.95 29.22 -21.43
C SER A 230 -8.30 28.67 -20.95
N TYR A 231 -8.27 27.43 -20.46
CA TYR A 231 -9.40 26.76 -19.84
C TYR A 231 -9.00 26.25 -18.46
N ARG A 232 -9.98 26.08 -17.58
CA ARG A 232 -9.77 25.56 -16.22
C ARG A 232 -10.82 24.51 -15.93
N CYS A 233 -10.40 23.33 -15.50
CA CYS A 233 -11.29 22.34 -14.92
C CYS A 233 -11.22 22.42 -13.40
N GLU A 234 -12.38 22.28 -12.76
CA GLU A 234 -12.53 22.09 -11.33
C GLU A 234 -13.40 20.87 -11.05
N LEU A 235 -12.83 19.86 -10.38
CA LEU A 235 -13.61 18.77 -9.81
C LEU A 235 -14.04 19.16 -8.39
N GLY A 236 -15.33 19.39 -8.20
CA GLY A 236 -15.86 19.76 -6.89
C GLY A 236 -15.91 18.58 -5.91
N SER A 237 -15.89 18.88 -4.61
CA SER A 237 -16.12 17.92 -3.53
C SER A 237 -17.35 18.33 -2.70
N VAL A 238 -17.91 17.39 -1.93
CA VAL A 238 -18.90 17.69 -0.88
C VAL A 238 -18.29 18.56 0.23
N ASN A 239 -16.96 18.52 0.37
CA ASN A 239 -16.23 19.50 1.17
C ASN A 239 -16.12 20.81 0.37
N SER A 240 -16.11 21.95 1.06
CA SER A 240 -16.14 23.30 0.46
C SER A 240 -14.96 23.65 -0.46
N SER A 241 -13.99 22.76 -0.65
CA SER A 241 -12.81 22.97 -1.50
C SER A 241 -12.79 21.93 -2.62
N PRO A 242 -12.33 22.30 -3.83
CA PRO A 242 -12.29 21.37 -4.95
C PRO A 242 -11.31 20.23 -4.69
N ALA A 243 -11.63 19.05 -5.23
CA ALA A 243 -10.75 17.90 -5.20
C ALA A 243 -9.58 18.07 -6.19
N THR A 244 -9.80 18.71 -7.34
CA THR A 244 -8.77 18.90 -8.38
C THR A 244 -9.00 20.17 -9.15
N ILE A 245 -7.91 20.89 -9.45
CA ILE A 245 -7.90 21.99 -10.42
C ILE A 245 -6.83 21.66 -11.47
N ILE A 246 -7.19 21.71 -12.75
CA ILE A 246 -6.25 21.58 -13.88
C ILE A 246 -6.46 22.77 -14.81
N ASN A 247 -5.37 23.41 -15.20
CA ASN A 247 -5.38 24.47 -16.20
C ASN A 247 -4.98 23.90 -17.56
N PHE A 248 -5.66 24.33 -18.63
CA PHE A 248 -5.34 23.93 -19.99
C PHE A 248 -5.01 25.16 -20.81
N HIS A 249 -3.94 25.09 -21.59
CA HIS A 249 -3.59 26.08 -22.59
C HIS A 249 -3.80 25.46 -23.97
N VAL A 250 -4.84 25.93 -24.67
CA VAL A 250 -5.26 25.40 -25.97
C VAL A 250 -4.73 26.27 -27.09
N THR A 251 -4.00 25.66 -28.02
CA THR A 251 -3.54 26.30 -29.24
C THR A 251 -4.17 25.62 -30.45
N VAL A 252 -4.84 26.40 -31.30
CA VAL A 252 -5.47 25.88 -32.51
C VAL A 252 -4.52 26.01 -33.69
N LEU A 253 -4.13 24.87 -34.25
CA LEU A 253 -3.23 24.82 -35.40
C LEU A 253 -4.04 25.12 -36.69
N PRO A 254 -3.50 25.93 -37.62
CA PRO A 254 -4.17 26.22 -38.88
C PRO A 254 -4.50 24.93 -39.65
N LYS A 255 -5.62 24.94 -40.38
CA LYS A 255 -5.97 23.83 -41.28
C LYS A 255 -4.81 23.56 -42.23
N MET A 256 -4.24 22.35 -42.20
CA MET A 256 -3.25 21.93 -43.19
C MET A 256 -3.91 21.94 -44.56
N ILE A 257 -3.62 22.97 -45.36
CA ILE A 257 -3.90 22.95 -46.79
C ILE A 257 -2.90 21.95 -47.36
N LYS A 258 -3.33 20.69 -47.54
CA LYS A 258 -2.67 19.82 -48.50
C LYS A 258 -2.91 20.48 -49.85
N GLU A 259 -1.94 21.27 -50.32
CA GLU A 259 -1.86 21.62 -51.74
C GLU A 259 -1.82 20.30 -52.50
N GLU A 260 -2.96 19.94 -53.07
CA GLU A 260 -3.05 18.89 -54.06
C GLU A 260 -2.25 19.39 -55.26
N LYS A 261 -0.96 19.08 -55.27
CA LYS A 261 -0.04 19.43 -56.35
C LYS A 261 -0.69 18.89 -57.63
N PRO A 262 -1.04 19.75 -58.62
CA PRO A 262 -1.61 19.27 -59.86
C PRO A 262 -0.64 18.28 -60.48
N SER A 263 -1.09 17.05 -60.73
CA SER A 263 -0.31 16.03 -61.46
C SER A 263 0.29 16.66 -62.72
N PRO A 264 1.60 16.53 -62.97
CA PRO A 264 2.20 17.10 -64.17
C PRO A 264 1.67 16.31 -65.38
N ASN A 265 0.83 16.97 -66.17
CA ASN A 265 0.42 16.44 -67.46
C ASN A 265 1.65 16.45 -68.40
N ILE A 266 2.19 15.25 -68.67
CA ILE A 266 2.35 14.61 -70.00
C ILE A 266 2.80 15.59 -71.12
N VAL A 267 3.94 15.51 -71.84
CA VAL A 267 4.59 14.42 -72.59
C VAL A 267 6.05 14.83 -72.97
N THR A 268 6.96 13.84 -72.93
CA THR A 268 8.33 13.59 -73.51
C THR A 268 8.51 14.03 -75.00
N PRO A 269 9.70 14.02 -75.69
CA PRO A 269 10.98 13.32 -75.40
C PRO A 269 12.32 14.02 -75.81
N GLY A 270 13.46 13.55 -75.29
CA GLY A 270 14.76 13.87 -75.90
C GLY A 270 16.01 13.75 -75.00
N GLU A 271 16.61 12.55 -75.04
CA GLU A 271 18.06 12.34 -75.18
C GLU A 271 19.07 12.68 -74.05
N ALA A 272 19.83 11.64 -73.70
CA ALA A 272 21.23 11.61 -73.26
C ALA A 272 21.61 11.91 -71.78
N THR A 273 21.78 10.80 -71.05
CA THR A 273 23.03 10.38 -70.34
C THR A 273 23.75 11.40 -69.44
N THR A 274 23.92 11.06 -68.15
CA THR A 274 25.21 10.63 -67.53
C THR A 274 25.22 10.89 -66.01
N GLU A 275 25.27 9.80 -65.24
CA GLU A 275 25.99 9.57 -63.96
C GLU A 275 25.78 10.46 -62.73
N SER A 276 25.26 9.87 -61.65
CA SER A 276 26.12 9.43 -60.54
C SER A 276 25.30 8.68 -59.48
N SER A 277 25.54 7.38 -59.41
CA SER A 277 25.05 6.47 -58.37
C SER A 277 26.08 6.38 -57.23
N ILE A 278 25.65 6.65 -56.01
CA ILE A 278 26.34 6.21 -54.79
C ILE A 278 25.35 5.31 -54.03
N SER A 279 25.60 4.01 -54.16
CA SER A 279 25.08 2.92 -53.32
C SER A 279 26.11 2.63 -52.23
N LEU A 280 25.66 2.30 -51.02
CA LEU A 280 26.32 1.51 -49.95
C LEU A 280 25.64 1.88 -48.61
N GLN A 281 25.22 1.02 -47.69
CA GLN A 281 24.92 -0.41 -47.57
C GLN A 281 24.29 -0.54 -46.15
N PRO A 282 23.27 -1.39 -45.91
CA PRO A 282 22.63 -1.50 -44.60
C PRO A 282 23.35 -2.53 -43.69
N LEU A 283 23.83 -2.11 -42.51
CA LEU A 283 24.61 -2.97 -41.60
C LEU A 283 23.81 -3.41 -40.35
N GLN A 284 23.31 -4.65 -40.44
CA GLN A 284 22.86 -5.63 -39.43
C GLN A 284 22.72 -5.26 -37.92
N PRO A 285 21.49 -5.27 -37.36
CA PRO A 285 21.21 -5.09 -35.92
C PRO A 285 21.27 -6.37 -35.06
N GLU A 286 21.43 -7.56 -35.65
CA GLU A 286 21.12 -8.82 -34.96
C GLU A 286 22.17 -9.27 -33.92
N LYS A 287 23.42 -8.82 -34.03
CA LYS A 287 24.50 -9.25 -33.10
C LYS A 287 24.51 -8.50 -31.76
N MET A 288 23.87 -7.33 -31.67
CA MET A 288 23.78 -6.56 -30.42
C MET A 288 22.70 -7.10 -29.47
N LEU A 289 21.64 -7.71 -30.00
CA LEU A 289 20.50 -8.18 -29.21
C LEU A 289 20.81 -9.48 -28.47
N ALA A 290 21.55 -10.40 -29.09
CA ALA A 290 22.00 -11.64 -28.47
C ALA A 290 22.98 -11.40 -27.28
N SER A 291 23.89 -10.43 -27.42
CA SER A 291 24.83 -10.05 -26.35
C SER A 291 24.09 -9.48 -25.13
N ARG A 292 23.07 -8.65 -25.35
CA ARG A 292 22.23 -8.09 -24.27
C ARG A 292 21.41 -9.15 -23.54
N LEU A 293 20.83 -10.10 -24.28
CA LEU A 293 20.05 -11.19 -23.69
C LEU A 293 20.91 -12.12 -22.83
N LEU A 294 22.12 -12.45 -23.28
CA LEU A 294 23.05 -13.28 -22.51
C LEU A 294 23.51 -12.57 -21.22
N GLY A 295 23.78 -11.26 -21.28
CA GLY A 295 24.12 -10.47 -20.10
C GLY A 295 22.98 -10.42 -19.06
N LEU A 296 21.73 -10.27 -19.51
CA LEU A 296 20.55 -10.27 -18.64
C LEU A 296 20.31 -11.64 -17.98
N LEU A 297 20.51 -12.75 -18.70
CA LEU A 297 20.38 -14.10 -18.16
C LEU A 297 21.42 -14.40 -17.07
N ILE A 298 22.68 -14.00 -17.29
CA ILE A 298 23.75 -14.17 -16.30
C ILE A 298 23.48 -13.30 -15.06
N CYS A 299 23.04 -12.05 -15.25
CA CYS A 299 22.71 -11.17 -14.12
C CYS A 299 21.51 -11.68 -13.32
N GLY A 300 20.46 -12.17 -13.99
CA GLY A 300 19.26 -12.71 -13.34
C GLY A 300 19.55 -13.97 -12.53
N SER A 301 20.38 -14.87 -13.06
CA SER A 301 20.77 -16.11 -12.37
C SER A 301 21.64 -15.84 -11.13
N LEU A 302 22.57 -14.89 -11.19
CA LEU A 302 23.35 -14.45 -10.02
C LEU A 302 22.47 -13.82 -8.92
N ALA A 303 21.47 -13.01 -9.30
CA ALA A 303 20.51 -12.42 -8.36
C ALA A 303 19.63 -13.48 -7.68
N LEU A 304 19.25 -14.54 -8.40
CA LEU A 304 18.48 -15.66 -7.86
C LEU A 304 19.29 -16.46 -6.83
N ILE A 305 20.55 -16.77 -7.12
CA ILE A 305 21.43 -17.53 -6.22
C ILE A 305 21.71 -16.73 -4.94
N THR A 306 21.97 -15.42 -5.06
CA THR A 306 22.16 -14.54 -3.89
C THR A 306 20.88 -14.39 -3.08
N GLY A 307 19.71 -14.30 -3.72
CA GLY A 307 18.42 -14.31 -3.03
C GLY A 307 18.15 -15.59 -2.24
N LEU A 308 18.40 -16.75 -2.84
CA LEU A 308 18.21 -18.07 -2.20
C LEU A 308 19.15 -18.27 -1.01
N THR A 309 20.44 -17.94 -1.16
CA THR A 309 21.41 -18.07 -0.06
C THR A 309 21.06 -17.14 1.11
N PHE A 310 20.61 -15.92 0.82
CA PHE A 310 20.17 -14.98 1.85
C PHE A 310 18.88 -15.45 2.57
N ALA A 311 17.93 -16.02 1.84
CA ALA A 311 16.71 -16.60 2.42
C ALA A 311 17.01 -17.79 3.35
N ILE A 312 17.93 -18.68 2.95
CA ILE A 312 18.37 -19.81 3.79
C ILE A 312 19.09 -19.29 5.04
N PHE A 313 19.96 -18.29 4.91
CA PHE A 313 20.66 -17.70 6.05
C PHE A 313 19.72 -17.02 7.04
N ARG A 314 18.71 -16.28 6.55
CA ARG A 314 17.68 -15.68 7.41
C ARG A 314 16.85 -16.72 8.14
N ARG A 315 16.45 -17.81 7.47
CA ARG A 315 15.75 -18.92 8.13
C ARG A 315 16.58 -19.52 9.27
N ARG A 316 17.89 -19.69 9.09
CA ARG A 316 18.76 -20.23 10.14
C ARG A 316 18.82 -19.31 11.37
N LYS A 317 18.99 -17.99 11.16
CA LYS A 317 18.97 -17.00 12.26
C LYS A 317 17.64 -16.98 13.02
N VAL A 318 16.51 -17.11 12.33
CA VAL A 318 15.19 -17.13 12.98
C VAL A 318 15.04 -18.39 13.85
N ILE A 319 15.50 -19.56 13.36
CA ILE A 319 15.48 -20.80 14.15
C ILE A 319 16.36 -20.69 15.40
N ASP A 320 17.55 -20.10 15.28
CA ASP A 320 18.46 -19.91 16.41
C ASP A 320 17.88 -18.91 17.44
N PHE A 321 17.21 -17.84 16.98
CA PHE A 321 16.53 -16.88 17.86
C PHE A 321 15.38 -17.53 18.64
N ILE A 322 14.54 -18.34 17.98
CA ILE A 322 13.43 -19.06 18.62
C ILE A 322 13.95 -20.05 19.68
N LYS A 323 15.05 -20.75 19.41
CA LYS A 323 15.67 -21.61 20.43
C LYS A 323 16.16 -20.82 21.64
N SER A 324 16.71 -19.62 21.42
CA SER A 324 17.20 -18.77 22.51
C SER A 324 16.07 -18.16 23.35
N SER A 325 14.93 -17.82 22.74
CA SER A 325 13.80 -17.22 23.47
C SER A 325 12.94 -18.23 24.22
N LEU A 326 12.91 -19.50 23.79
CA LEU A 326 12.14 -20.57 24.46
C LEU A 326 12.89 -21.27 25.61
N PHE A 327 14.22 -21.18 25.68
CA PHE A 327 15.03 -21.86 26.71
C PHE A 327 15.83 -20.91 27.64
N GLY A 328 15.62 -19.61 27.53
CA GLY A 328 16.35 -18.58 28.28
C GLY A 328 15.61 -18.04 29.50
N LEU A 329 15.28 -18.86 30.50
CA LEU A 329 15.03 -18.40 31.88
C LEU A 329 15.03 -19.61 32.85
N GLY A 330 16.13 -19.81 33.59
CA GLY A 330 16.16 -20.71 34.75
C GLY A 330 17.23 -21.82 34.73
N SER A 331 18.52 -21.50 34.58
CA SER A 331 19.58 -22.33 35.18
C SER A 331 20.11 -21.62 36.42
N GLY A 332 19.35 -21.72 37.51
CA GLY A 332 19.79 -21.40 38.87
C GLY A 332 19.59 -22.65 39.73
N ALA A 333 20.60 -22.96 40.55
CA ALA A 333 20.70 -24.07 41.51
C ALA A 333 21.37 -25.36 40.99
N ALA A 334 22.70 -25.41 41.08
CA ALA A 334 23.45 -26.50 41.71
C ALA A 334 24.95 -26.16 41.70
N GLU A 335 25.38 -25.30 42.62
CA GLU A 335 26.80 -25.22 42.98
C GLU A 335 27.09 -26.36 43.96
N GLN A 336 27.66 -27.45 43.44
CA GLN A 336 28.28 -28.50 44.24
C GLN A 336 29.65 -28.01 44.71
N THR A 337 29.77 -27.65 45.97
CA THR A 337 31.08 -27.54 46.64
C THR A 337 31.41 -28.90 47.27
N GLN A 338 32.04 -29.79 46.50
CA GLN A 338 32.82 -30.91 47.05
C GLN A 338 34.27 -30.42 47.24
N VAL A 339 34.66 -30.21 48.50
CA VAL A 339 36.07 -29.99 48.88
C VAL A 339 36.79 -31.35 48.91
N PRO A 340 37.93 -31.52 48.23
CA PRO A 340 38.73 -32.75 48.31
C PRO A 340 39.57 -32.81 49.60
N LYS A 341 39.59 -33.97 50.24
CA LYS A 341 40.59 -34.35 51.25
C LYS A 341 41.95 -34.56 50.58
N GLU A 342 42.96 -33.81 51.01
CA GLU A 342 44.36 -34.22 50.86
C GLU A 342 45.15 -33.97 52.16
N LYS A 343 46.01 -34.95 52.46
CA LYS A 343 46.81 -35.16 53.67
C LYS A 343 47.96 -34.16 53.80
N ALA A 344 48.26 -33.73 55.03
CA ALA A 344 49.61 -33.62 55.62
C ALA A 344 49.46 -33.05 57.06
N THR A 345 49.87 -33.78 58.11
CA THR A 345 51.11 -33.50 58.90
C THR A 345 50.91 -32.22 59.75
N ASP A 346 51.00 -32.13 61.07
CA ASP A 346 51.70 -32.88 62.10
C ASP A 346 51.27 -32.31 63.47
N SER A 347 51.38 -33.12 64.52
CA SER A 347 51.84 -32.72 65.85
C SER A 347 51.19 -31.54 66.64
N ARG A 348 50.53 -31.95 67.74
CA ARG A 348 51.04 -31.80 69.13
C ARG A 348 50.45 -30.68 70.02
N GLN A 349 49.85 -31.17 71.11
CA GLN A 349 49.68 -30.57 72.45
C GLN A 349 48.77 -29.33 72.51
N GLN A 350 47.75 -29.27 73.36
CA GLN A 350 47.71 -29.62 74.78
C GLN A 350 46.26 -29.80 75.24
#